data_AF-A0A375A797-F1
#
_entry.id   AF-A0A375A797-F1
#
_cell.length_a   1.000
_cell.length_b   1.000
_cell.length_c   1.000
_cell.angle_alpha   90.00
_cell.angle_beta   90.00
_cell.angle_gamma   90.00
#
_symmetry.space_group_name_H-M   'P 1'
#
loop_
_entity.id
_entity.type
_entity.pdbx_description
1 polymer ?
#
loop_
_entity_poly.entity_id
_entity_poly.type
_entity_poly.pdbx_seq_one_letter_code
_entity_poly.pdbx_strand_id
1 'polypeptide(L)'
;MFISDKDVARKVINKSSIMITLIEKDLIELGTQIPEEEYNKCKYRVGELLYTLCNVINDISIDHPDLKPKDFPVYITKEESK
;
A
#
# COMPACT_ATOMS: atom_id res chain seq x y z
N MET A 1 5.45 8.46 7.57
CA MET A 1 6.47 9.15 6.74
C MET A 1 5.97 10.55 6.49
N PHE A 2 6.68 11.59 6.95
CA PHE A 2 6.25 12.98 6.73
C PHE A 2 6.84 13.55 5.43
N ILE A 3 5.98 14.00 4.51
CA ILE A 3 6.36 14.67 3.26
C ILE A 3 5.79 16.08 3.30
N SER A 4 6.62 17.12 3.35
CA SER A 4 6.13 18.51 3.37
C SER A 4 5.68 19.01 1.99
N ASP A 5 6.32 18.53 0.92
CA ASP A 5 6.01 18.91 -0.45
C ASP A 5 4.80 18.14 -0.99
N LYS A 6 3.71 18.86 -1.26
CA LYS A 6 2.44 18.32 -1.73
C LYS A 6 2.52 17.67 -3.12
N ASP A 7 3.36 18.18 -4.01
CA ASP A 7 3.54 17.60 -5.35
C ASP A 7 4.35 16.30 -5.28
N VAL A 8 5.33 16.24 -4.38
CA VAL A 8 6.04 14.99 -4.08
C VAL A 8 5.08 13.98 -3.46
N ALA A 9 4.28 14.37 -2.47
CA ALA A 9 3.29 13.51 -1.83
C ALA A 9 2.30 12.90 -2.85
N ARG A 10 1.77 13.73 -3.76
CA ARG A 10 0.88 13.28 -4.85
C ARG A 10 1.57 12.28 -5.77
N LYS A 11 2.82 12.53 -6.17
CA LYS A 11 3.59 11.61 -7.02
C LYS A 11 3.83 10.27 -6.32
N VAL A 12 4.13 10.29 -5.03
CA VAL A 12 4.36 9.07 -4.25
C VAL A 12 3.07 8.26 -4.13
N ILE A 13 1.94 8.88 -3.76
CA ILE A 13 0.63 8.20 -3.74
C ILE A 13 0.33 7.53 -5.08
N ASN A 14 0.43 8.28 -6.19
CA ASN A 14 0.12 7.73 -7.51
C ASN A 14 1.03 6.55 -7.88
N LYS A 15 2.34 6.64 -7.62
CA LYS A 15 3.28 5.56 -7.90
C LYS A 15 3.02 4.34 -7.03
N SER A 16 2.76 4.53 -5.73
CA SER A 16 2.45 3.45 -4.80
C SER A 16 1.16 2.73 -5.20
N SER A 17 0.10 3.47 -5.57
CA SER A 17 -1.15 2.87 -6.05
C SER A 17 -0.94 2.04 -7.33
N ILE A 18 -0.19 2.56 -8.29
CA ILE A 18 0.16 1.80 -9.51
C ILE A 18 0.93 0.52 -9.16
N MET A 19 1.91 0.63 -8.25
CA MET A 19 2.73 -0.51 -7.83
C MET A 19 1.88 -1.61 -7.16
N ILE A 20 0.95 -1.23 -6.27
CA ILE A 20 0.01 -2.16 -5.63
C ILE A 20 -0.77 -2.94 -6.70
N THR A 21 -1.37 -2.24 -7.67
CA THR A 21 -2.13 -2.88 -8.74
C THR A 21 -1.29 -3.82 -9.60
N LEU A 22 -0.04 -3.46 -9.91
CA LEU A 22 0.86 -4.33 -10.68
C LEU A 22 1.22 -5.60 -9.88
N ILE A 23 1.60 -5.43 -8.61
CA ILE A 23 1.93 -6.56 -7.72
C ILE A 23 0.74 -7.52 -7.57
N GLU A 24 -0.47 -6.99 -7.40
CA GLU A 24 -1.68 -7.82 -7.29
C GLU A 24 -1.93 -8.63 -8.58
N LYS A 25 -1.75 -8.02 -9.75
CA LYS A 25 -1.87 -8.71 -11.05
C LYS A 25 -0.83 -9.81 -11.20
N ASP A 26 0.44 -9.49 -10.91
CA ASP A 26 1.54 -10.44 -11.02
C ASP A 26 1.35 -11.63 -10.06
N LEU A 27 0.83 -11.37 -8.85
CA LEU A 27 0.51 -12.43 -7.89
C LEU A 27 -0.61 -13.34 -8.41
N ILE A 28 -1.69 -12.78 -8.97
CA ILE A 28 -2.79 -13.58 -9.54
C ILE A 28 -2.28 -14.43 -10.70
N GLU A 29 -1.46 -13.85 -11.58
CA GLU A 29 -0.86 -14.57 -12.70
C GLU A 29 0.04 -15.72 -12.22
N LEU A 30 0.91 -15.45 -11.24
CA LEU A 30 1.80 -16.45 -10.64
C LEU A 30 1.01 -17.62 -10.04
N GLY A 31 -0.12 -17.36 -9.39
CA GLY A 31 -1.00 -18.40 -8.83
C GLY A 31 -1.57 -19.38 -9.86
N THR A 32 -1.54 -19.04 -11.14
CA THR A 32 -1.93 -19.95 -12.23
C THR A 32 -0.77 -20.81 -12.76
N GLN A 33 0.47 -20.48 -12.38
CA GLN A 33 1.70 -21.07 -12.92
C GLN A 33 2.42 -22.02 -11.95
N ILE A 34 2.18 -21.87 -10.64
CA ILE A 34 2.91 -22.62 -9.60
C ILE A 34 1.97 -23.42 -8.69
N PRO A 35 2.47 -24.48 -8.00
CA PRO A 35 1.69 -25.25 -7.05
C PRO A 35 1.16 -24.41 -5.89
N GLU A 36 0.01 -24.80 -5.33
CA GLU A 36 -0.68 -24.07 -4.27
C GLU A 36 0.20 -23.81 -3.03
N GLU A 37 1.05 -24.78 -2.65
CA GLU A 37 1.96 -24.62 -1.51
C GLU A 37 2.99 -23.49 -1.73
N GLU A 38 3.57 -23.42 -2.93
CA GLU A 38 4.54 -22.37 -3.29
C GLU A 38 3.84 -21.02 -3.45
N TYR A 39 2.65 -21.02 -4.06
CA TYR A 39 1.81 -19.83 -4.17
C TYR A 39 1.47 -19.23 -2.81
N ASN A 40 1.12 -20.05 -1.82
CA ASN A 40 0.81 -19.57 -0.47
C ASN A 40 2.03 -18.91 0.21
N LYS A 41 3.25 -19.43 -0.02
CA LYS A 41 4.49 -18.80 0.47
C LYS A 41 4.72 -17.44 -0.20
N CYS A 42 4.53 -17.34 -1.51
CA CYS A 42 4.63 -16.08 -2.26
C CYS A 42 3.58 -15.06 -1.80
N LYS A 43 2.32 -15.48 -1.67
CA LYS A 43 1.20 -14.66 -1.22
C LYS A 43 1.47 -14.02 0.14
N TYR A 44 2.05 -14.77 1.08
CA TYR A 44 2.41 -14.23 2.39
C TYR A 44 3.41 -13.06 2.27
N ARG A 45 4.51 -13.27 1.53
CA ARG A 45 5.54 -12.24 1.32
C ARG A 45 5.03 -11.02 0.57
N VAL A 46 4.21 -11.24 -0.47
CA VAL A 46 3.57 -10.16 -1.21
C VAL A 46 2.61 -9.39 -0.31
N GLY A 47 1.91 -10.05 0.61
CA GLY A 47 1.07 -9.41 1.62
C GLY A 47 1.84 -8.41 2.48
N GLU A 48 3.05 -8.75 2.94
CA GLU A 48 3.92 -7.83 3.70
C GLU A 48 4.31 -6.59 2.87
N LEU A 49 4.61 -6.79 1.59
CA LEU A 49 4.96 -5.71 0.66
C LEU A 49 3.77 -4.77 0.40
N LEU A 50 2.60 -5.34 0.13
CA LEU A 50 1.36 -4.58 -0.08
C LEU A 50 0.97 -3.79 1.17
N TYR A 51 1.07 -4.42 2.35
CA TYR A 51 0.84 -3.76 3.63
C TYR A 51 1.75 -2.53 3.81
N THR A 52 3.04 -2.67 3.48
CA THR A 52 4.01 -1.58 3.57
C THR A 52 3.66 -0.42 2.63
N LEU A 53 3.29 -0.72 1.39
CA LEU A 53 2.87 0.31 0.42
C LEU A 53 1.58 1.02 0.85
N CYS A 54 0.62 0.27 1.39
CA CYS A 54 -0.61 0.84 1.95
C CYS A 54 -0.31 1.77 3.13
N ASN A 55 0.64 1.43 4.01
CA ASN A 55 1.06 2.31 5.10
C ASN A 55 1.69 3.61 4.60
N VAL A 56 2.46 3.57 3.50
CA VAL A 56 2.98 4.80 2.88
C VAL A 56 1.83 5.71 2.42
N ILE A 57 0.82 5.15 1.76
CA ILE A 57 -0.36 5.93 1.33
C ILE A 57 -1.13 6.44 2.55
N ASN A 58 -1.28 5.63 3.59
CA ASN A 58 -1.95 5.99 4.85
C ASN A 58 -1.28 7.19 5.51
N ASP A 59 0.04 7.13 5.70
CA ASP A 59 0.82 8.19 6.33
C ASP A 59 0.70 9.51 5.56
N ILE A 60 0.86 9.46 4.24
CA ILE A 60 0.71 10.65 3.40
C ILE A 60 -0.73 11.18 3.44
N SER A 61 -1.73 10.30 3.54
CA SER A 61 -3.14 10.70 3.64
C SER A 61 -3.50 11.31 5.00
N ILE A 62 -2.75 11.00 6.06
CA ILE A 62 -2.85 11.68 7.36
C ILE A 62 -2.29 13.10 7.24
N ASP A 63 -1.12 13.25 6.62
CA ASP A 63 -0.45 14.54 6.46
C ASP A 63 -1.13 15.46 5.43
N HIS A 64 -1.68 14.88 4.35
CA HIS A 64 -2.35 15.56 3.23
C HIS A 64 -3.72 14.93 2.96
N PRO A 65 -4.75 15.22 3.77
CA PRO A 65 -6.07 14.60 3.64
C PRO A 65 -6.74 14.83 2.28
N ASP A 66 -6.41 15.92 1.58
CA ASP A 66 -6.95 16.22 0.26
C ASP A 66 -6.36 15.37 -0.87
N LEU A 67 -5.22 14.71 -0.62
CA LEU A 67 -4.58 13.79 -1.57
C LEU A 67 -5.02 12.33 -1.37
N LYS A 68 -5.82 12.03 -0.34
CA LYS A 68 -6.30 10.69 -0.02
C LYS A 68 -7.01 10.05 -1.23
N PRO A 69 -6.61 8.85 -1.68
CA PRO A 69 -7.32 8.17 -2.75
C PRO A 69 -8.78 7.91 -2.37
N LYS A 70 -9.64 7.93 -3.39
CA LYS A 70 -11.06 7.61 -3.22
C LYS A 70 -11.20 6.19 -2.66
N ASP A 71 -12.07 6.03 -1.68
CA ASP A 71 -12.35 4.76 -1.00
C ASP A 71 -11.16 4.11 -0.25
N PHE A 72 -10.01 4.79 -0.15
CA PHE A 72 -8.88 4.32 0.66
C PHE A 72 -9.15 4.57 2.16
N PRO A 73 -9.11 3.52 3.01
CA PRO A 73 -9.27 3.67 4.44
C PRO A 73 -8.01 4.30 5.05
N VAL A 74 -8.21 5.23 5.98
CA VAL A 74 -7.10 5.85 6.73
C VAL A 74 -7.20 5.43 8.19
N TYR A 75 -6.12 4.85 8.68
CA TYR A 75 -5.97 4.37 10.05
C TYR A 75 -5.05 5.33 10.79
N ILE A 76 -5.63 6.07 11.74
CA ILE A 76 -4.88 6.89 12.68
C ILE A 76 -4.68 6.03 13.93
N THR A 77 -3.43 5.70 14.26
CA THR A 77 -3.11 5.09 15.55
C THR A 77 -3.50 6.10 16.62
N LYS A 78 -4.55 5.82 17.40
CA LYS A 78 -4.83 6.62 18.60
C LYS A 78 -3.63 6.42 19.53
N GLU A 79 -2.86 7.47 19.75
CA GLU A 79 -1.94 7.48 20.88
C GLU A 79 -2.76 7.18 22.14
N GLU A 80 -2.42 6.11 22.85
CA GLU A 80 -2.95 5.89 24.19
C GLU A 80 -2.51 7.08 25.03
N SER A 81 -3.47 7.92 25.40
CA SER A 81 -3.28 9.02 26.35
C SER A 81 -2.63 8.45 27.61
N LYS A 82 -1.33 8.69 27.78
CA LYS A 82 -0.63 8.47 29.05
C LYS A 82 -0.88 9.64 29.99
#